data_AF-A0A8S1EK64-F1
#
_entry.id   AF-A0A8S1EK64-F1
#
_cell.length_a   1.000
_cell.length_b   1.000
_cell.length_c   1.000
_cell.angle_alpha   90.00
_cell.angle_beta   90.00
_cell.angle_gamma   90.00
#
_symmetry.space_group_name_H-M   'P 1'
#
loop_
_entity.id
_entity.type
_entity.pdbx_description
1 polymer ?
#
loop_
_entity_poly.entity_id
_entity_poly.type
_entity_poly.pdbx_seq_one_letter_code
_entity_poly.pdbx_strand_id
1 'polypeptide(L)'
;MLLLLFAMLISLHPIKVRGACTFLDHQACDEVCKTDNFWYGHCIGWDGFNFSCKCYEYMAPLDGKICVTRQLGCSEKCKDQGSDGGFCFPQLDARKQLKTACECFKKLQNVLRRKRSTNYIDNKKKYVRV
;
A
#
# COMPACT_ATOMS: atom_id res chain seq x y z
N MET A 1 20.63 -29.76 39.33
CA MET A 1 19.45 -30.16 38.52
C MET A 1 18.30 -29.14 38.50
N LEU A 2 18.49 -27.91 39.05
CA LEU A 2 17.46 -26.86 39.04
C LEU A 2 17.70 -25.76 37.97
N LEU A 3 18.80 -25.85 37.22
CA LEU A 3 19.22 -24.86 36.21
C LEU A 3 18.79 -25.21 34.77
N LEU A 4 18.26 -26.43 34.55
CA LEU A 4 17.77 -26.86 33.24
C LEU A 4 16.28 -26.54 33.02
N LEU A 5 15.55 -26.12 34.06
CA LEU A 5 14.14 -25.75 33.97
C LEU A 5 13.89 -24.33 33.45
N PHE A 6 14.90 -23.45 33.48
CA PHE A 6 14.76 -22.06 33.00
C PHE A 6 14.93 -21.90 31.49
N ALA A 7 15.58 -22.86 30.81
CA ALA A 7 15.88 -22.75 29.38
C ALA A 7 14.68 -23.09 28.46
N MET A 8 13.65 -23.77 28.99
CA MET A 8 12.49 -24.21 28.20
C MET A 8 11.31 -23.22 28.22
N LEU A 9 11.38 -22.11 28.95
CA LEU A 9 10.29 -21.14 29.06
C LEU A 9 10.39 -19.91 28.13
N ILE A 10 11.49 -19.77 27.36
CA ILE A 10 11.74 -18.57 26.54
C ILE A 10 11.84 -18.89 25.04
N SER A 11 11.06 -19.87 24.56
CA SER A 11 10.92 -20.09 23.11
C SER A 11 9.47 -20.16 22.64
N LEU A 12 8.55 -19.56 23.39
CA LEU A 12 7.38 -18.94 22.77
C LEU A 12 7.88 -17.71 21.98
N HIS A 13 8.49 -17.96 20.82
CA HIS A 13 8.35 -16.99 19.75
C HIS A 13 6.85 -16.78 19.60
N PRO A 14 6.34 -15.53 19.65
CA PRO A 14 4.95 -15.30 19.34
C PRO A 14 4.75 -15.89 17.95
N ILE A 15 3.93 -16.93 17.86
CA ILE A 15 3.39 -17.37 16.58
C ILE A 15 2.84 -16.08 15.99
N LYS A 16 3.52 -15.54 14.97
CA LYS A 16 3.03 -14.40 14.20
C LYS A 16 1.78 -14.94 13.52
N VAL A 17 0.67 -14.87 14.22
CA VAL A 17 -0.64 -15.18 13.68
C VAL A 17 -0.79 -14.19 12.54
N ARG A 18 -0.69 -14.69 11.29
CA ARG A 18 -1.05 -13.88 10.14
C ARG A 18 -2.51 -13.54 10.35
N GLY A 19 -2.76 -12.34 10.86
CA GLY A 19 -4.12 -11.85 11.04
C GLY A 19 -4.76 -11.77 9.67
N ALA A 20 -6.05 -12.12 9.62
CA ALA A 20 -6.86 -11.83 8.46
C ALA A 20 -6.83 -10.31 8.20
N CYS A 21 -6.73 -9.92 6.93
CA CYS A 21 -6.77 -8.52 6.55
C CYS A 21 -8.14 -7.92 6.88
N THR A 22 -8.14 -6.73 7.47
CA THR A 22 -9.37 -5.97 7.67
C THR A 22 -9.69 -5.14 6.42
N PHE A 23 -10.91 -4.62 6.34
CA PHE A 23 -11.29 -3.68 5.28
C PHE A 23 -10.32 -2.48 5.18
N LEU A 24 -9.85 -1.95 6.32
CA LEU A 24 -8.91 -0.84 6.35
C LEU A 24 -7.53 -1.24 5.81
N ASP A 25 -7.09 -2.48 6.01
CA ASP A 25 -5.82 -2.97 5.47
C ASP A 25 -5.90 -3.12 3.95
N HIS A 26 -7.04 -3.59 3.41
CA HIS A 26 -7.27 -3.62 1.96
C HIS A 26 -7.25 -2.21 1.37
N GLN A 27 -7.93 -1.26 2.00
CA GLN A 27 -7.94 0.13 1.55
C GLN A 27 -6.53 0.75 1.59
N ALA A 28 -5.76 0.50 2.66
CA ALA A 28 -4.39 0.98 2.75
C ALA A 28 -3.49 0.39 1.66
N CYS A 29 -3.60 -0.92 1.41
CA CYS A 29 -2.87 -1.58 0.32
C CYS A 29 -3.23 -1.01 -1.05
N ASP A 30 -4.51 -0.74 -1.28
CA ASP A 30 -4.98 -0.18 -2.55
C ASP A 30 -4.36 1.20 -2.83
N GLU A 31 -4.44 2.11 -1.86
CA GLU A 31 -3.86 3.46 -2.00
C GLU A 31 -2.33 3.43 -2.18
N VAL A 32 -1.63 2.51 -1.49
CA VAL A 32 -0.18 2.34 -1.63
C VAL A 32 0.20 1.79 -3.01
N CYS A 33 -0.47 0.73 -3.49
CA CYS A 33 -0.18 0.19 -4.82
C CYS A 33 -0.42 1.25 -5.91
N LYS A 34 -1.45 2.10 -5.76
CA LYS A 34 -1.73 3.20 -6.68
C LYS A 34 -0.65 4.29 -6.68
N THR A 35 0.11 4.47 -5.59
CA THR A 35 1.26 5.41 -5.61
C THR A 35 2.36 4.96 -6.55
N ASP A 36 2.45 3.65 -6.79
CA ASP A 36 3.46 3.00 -7.62
C ASP A 36 2.91 2.66 -9.03
N ASN A 37 1.82 3.31 -9.43
CA ASN A 37 1.16 3.16 -10.74
C ASN A 37 0.58 1.76 -11.01
N PHE A 38 0.11 1.06 -9.98
CA PHE A 38 -0.70 -0.14 -10.14
C PHE A 38 -2.19 0.20 -10.19
N TRP A 39 -3.00 -0.68 -10.80
CA TRP A 39 -4.44 -0.49 -10.92
C TRP A 39 -5.15 -0.57 -9.57
N TYR A 40 -4.80 -1.57 -8.77
CA TYR A 40 -5.30 -1.73 -7.42
C TYR A 40 -4.35 -2.59 -6.56
N GLY A 41 -4.60 -2.57 -5.25
CA GLY A 41 -3.88 -3.38 -4.26
C GLY A 41 -4.82 -4.21 -3.40
N HIS A 42 -4.34 -5.37 -2.94
CA HIS A 42 -5.07 -6.23 -2.02
C HIS A 42 -4.15 -6.73 -0.90
N CYS A 43 -4.60 -6.59 0.35
CA CYS A 43 -3.90 -7.16 1.49
C CYS A 43 -3.98 -8.70 1.45
N ILE A 44 -2.84 -9.38 1.54
CA ILE A 44 -2.72 -10.84 1.55
C ILE A 44 -2.28 -11.39 2.93
N GLY A 45 -2.03 -10.52 3.89
CA GLY A 45 -1.79 -10.91 5.27
C GLY A 45 -1.28 -9.74 6.11
N TRP A 46 -1.47 -9.86 7.42
CA TRP A 46 -0.98 -8.90 8.40
C TRP A 46 -0.18 -9.62 9.48
N ASP A 47 1.03 -9.14 9.78
CA ASP A 47 1.96 -9.82 10.71
C ASP A 47 2.01 -9.19 12.12
N GLY A 48 1.01 -8.36 12.45
CA GLY A 48 0.97 -7.56 13.69
C GLY A 48 1.59 -6.18 13.54
N PHE A 49 2.49 -5.99 12.56
CA PHE A 49 3.22 -4.74 12.36
C PHE A 49 2.96 -4.16 10.97
N ASN A 50 3.11 -4.98 9.93
CA ASN A 50 3.01 -4.59 8.53
C ASN A 50 1.91 -5.40 7.83
N PHE A 51 1.22 -4.74 6.90
CA PHE A 51 0.43 -5.43 5.89
C PHE A 51 1.37 -5.94 4.78
N SER A 52 1.02 -7.08 4.20
CA SER A 52 1.58 -7.56 2.94
C SER A 52 0.56 -7.27 1.85
N CYS A 53 0.94 -6.54 0.81
CA CYS A 53 0.07 -6.25 -0.32
C CYS A 53 0.48 -7.06 -1.55
N LYS A 54 -0.52 -7.46 -2.32
CA LYS A 54 -0.38 -7.82 -3.73
C LYS A 54 -0.90 -6.65 -4.57
N CYS A 55 -0.06 -6.13 -5.46
CA CYS A 55 -0.43 -5.07 -6.40
C CYS A 55 -0.70 -5.67 -7.77
N TYR A 56 -1.70 -5.14 -8.46
CA TYR A 56 -2.15 -5.65 -9.75
C TYR A 56 -1.93 -4.62 -10.84
N GLU A 57 -1.27 -5.02 -11.93
CA GLU A 57 -0.99 -4.14 -13.06
C GLU A 57 -2.28 -3.76 -13.80
N TYR A 58 -2.18 -2.67 -14.55
CA TYR A 58 -3.21 -2.31 -15.51
C TYR A 58 -3.29 -3.37 -16.62
N MET A 59 -4.51 -3.62 -17.09
CA MET A 59 -4.73 -4.45 -18.26
C MET A 59 -4.73 -3.59 -19.53
N ALA A 60 -4.19 -4.13 -20.62
CA ALA A 60 -4.20 -3.47 -21.92
C ALA A 60 -5.65 -3.02 -22.29
N PRO A 61 -5.82 -1.81 -22.85
CA PRO A 61 -4.80 -0.89 -23.36
C PRO A 61 -4.23 0.10 -22.33
N LEU A 62 -4.59 -0.02 -21.05
CA LEU A 62 -4.07 0.86 -20.00
C LEU A 62 -2.67 0.42 -19.58
N ASP A 63 -1.75 1.36 -19.42
CA ASP A 63 -0.39 1.12 -18.93
C ASP A 63 -0.06 2.17 -17.85
N GLY A 64 0.26 1.71 -16.64
CA GLY A 64 0.62 2.60 -15.52
C GLY A 64 1.89 3.42 -15.77
N LYS A 65 2.77 2.99 -16.69
CA LYS A 65 4.02 3.70 -16.99
C LYS A 65 3.81 5.11 -17.52
N ILE A 66 2.66 5.38 -18.15
CA ILE A 66 2.31 6.73 -18.63
C ILE A 66 2.19 7.75 -17.49
N CYS A 67 2.02 7.29 -16.24
CA CYS A 67 1.89 8.12 -15.06
C CYS A 67 3.22 8.46 -14.36
N VAL A 68 4.34 7.84 -14.74
CA VAL A 68 5.64 8.01 -14.07
C VAL A 68 6.04 9.47 -13.89
N THR A 69 5.83 10.30 -14.92
CA THR A 69 6.19 11.73 -14.88
C THR A 69 5.13 12.63 -14.25
N ARG A 70 3.89 12.14 -14.09
CA ARG A 70 2.75 12.92 -13.56
C ARG A 70 2.44 12.63 -12.11
N GLN A 71 2.95 11.51 -11.57
CA GLN A 71 2.66 11.03 -10.22
C GLN A 71 2.96 12.08 -9.14
N LEU A 72 4.14 12.71 -9.20
CA LEU A 72 4.53 13.73 -8.23
C LEU A 72 3.58 14.94 -8.27
N GLY A 73 3.25 15.43 -9.47
CA GLY A 73 2.35 16.56 -9.63
C GLY A 73 0.91 16.27 -9.16
N CYS A 74 0.40 15.05 -9.38
CA CYS A 74 -0.89 14.65 -8.80
C CYS A 74 -0.84 14.62 -7.26
N SER A 75 0.28 14.14 -6.69
CA SER A 75 0.46 14.08 -5.24
C SER A 75 0.47 15.47 -4.61
N GLU A 76 1.26 16.40 -5.17
CA GLU A 76 1.37 17.78 -4.70
C GLU A 76 0.04 18.52 -4.81
N LYS A 77 -0.62 18.45 -5.98
CA LYS A 77 -1.93 19.07 -6.19
C LYS A 77 -2.96 18.65 -5.15
N CYS A 78 -2.96 17.38 -4.74
CA CYS A 78 -3.88 16.88 -3.73
C CYS A 78 -3.50 17.31 -2.30
N LYS A 79 -2.20 17.47 -2.01
CA LYS A 79 -1.75 18.03 -0.73
C LYS A 79 -2.19 19.48 -0.57
N ASP A 80 -2.10 20.27 -1.65
CA ASP A 80 -2.57 21.66 -1.66
C ASP A 80 -4.09 21.78 -1.41
N GLN A 81 -4.85 20.72 -1.71
CA GLN A 81 -6.29 20.61 -1.46
C GLN A 81 -6.63 20.02 -0.08
N GLY A 82 -5.62 19.76 0.77
CA GLY A 82 -5.81 19.24 2.13
C GLY A 82 -5.95 17.73 2.24
N SER A 83 -5.65 16.96 1.18
CA SER A 83 -5.48 15.50 1.26
C SER A 83 -4.05 15.14 1.68
N ASP A 84 -3.82 13.87 2.06
CA ASP A 84 -2.49 13.34 2.33
C ASP A 84 -1.64 13.18 1.05
N GLY A 85 -2.26 13.32 -0.11
CA GLY A 85 -1.66 13.18 -1.43
C GLY A 85 -2.65 12.62 -2.44
N GLY A 86 -2.13 12.19 -3.57
CA GLY A 86 -2.89 11.61 -4.66
C GLY A 86 -2.01 10.83 -5.61
N PHE A 87 -2.63 10.23 -6.61
CA PHE A 87 -1.98 9.40 -7.61
C PHE A 87 -2.49 9.72 -9.01
N CYS A 88 -1.64 9.46 -9.99
CA CYS A 88 -1.99 9.45 -11.40
C CYS A 88 -2.55 8.08 -11.77
N PHE A 89 -3.55 8.05 -12.66
CA PHE A 89 -4.02 6.79 -13.26
C PHE A 89 -4.30 6.96 -14.77
N PRO A 90 -4.01 5.93 -15.59
CA PRO A 90 -4.41 5.88 -16.99
C PRO A 90 -5.93 5.64 -17.11
N GLN A 91 -6.53 6.26 -18.11
CA GLN A 91 -7.91 6.06 -18.50
C GLN A 91 -8.09 6.27 -20.01
N LEU A 92 -9.18 5.75 -20.57
CA LEU A 92 -9.59 6.06 -21.93
C LEU A 92 -10.53 7.26 -21.93
N ASP A 93 -10.31 8.20 -22.84
CA ASP A 93 -11.27 9.27 -23.06
C ASP A 93 -12.45 8.83 -23.94
N ALA A 94 -13.38 9.75 -24.20
CA ALA A 94 -14.56 9.50 -25.04
C ALA A 94 -14.22 9.03 -26.47
N ARG A 95 -12.99 9.28 -26.95
CA ARG A 95 -12.48 8.86 -28.25
C ARG A 95 -11.63 7.59 -28.17
N LYS A 96 -11.64 6.89 -27.03
CA LYS A 96 -10.81 5.70 -26.74
C LYS A 96 -9.30 5.99 -26.84
N GLN A 97 -8.89 7.24 -26.62
CA GLN A 97 -7.48 7.60 -26.56
C GLN A 97 -6.97 7.47 -25.13
N LEU A 98 -5.77 6.92 -24.98
CA LEU A 98 -5.10 6.79 -23.69
C LEU A 98 -4.75 8.18 -23.14
N LYS A 99 -5.24 8.48 -21.94
CA LYS A 99 -4.95 9.69 -21.17
C LYS A 99 -4.68 9.35 -19.72
N THR A 100 -4.28 10.36 -18.96
CA THR A 100 -4.07 10.25 -17.51
C THR A 100 -4.94 11.23 -16.75
N ALA A 101 -5.38 10.85 -15.55
CA ALA A 101 -6.01 11.74 -14.58
C ALA A 101 -5.34 11.64 -13.21
N CYS A 102 -5.69 12.56 -12.31
CA CYS A 102 -5.27 12.54 -10.92
C CYS A 102 -6.47 12.26 -10.01
N GLU A 103 -6.28 11.44 -8.99
CA GLU A 103 -7.25 11.25 -7.89
C GLU A 103 -6.54 11.43 -6.55
N CYS A 104 -7.18 12.10 -5.60
CA CYS A 104 -6.64 12.29 -4.26
C CYS A 104 -6.96 11.06 -3.39
N PHE A 105 -6.03 10.69 -2.51
CA PHE A 105 -6.24 9.56 -1.61
C PHE A 105 -7.51 9.75 -0.80
N LYS A 106 -8.27 8.67 -0.65
CA LYS A 106 -9.44 8.68 0.22
C LYS A 106 -8.98 8.84 1.66
N LYS A 107 -9.73 9.60 2.44
CA LYS A 107 -9.45 9.78 3.86
C LYS A 107 -9.66 8.45 4.58
N LEU A 108 -8.56 7.74 4.85
CA LEU A 108 -8.57 6.60 5.75
C LEU A 108 -9.02 7.15 7.11
N GLN A 109 -10.11 6.61 7.68
CA GLN A 109 -10.52 7.01 9.03
C GLN A 109 -9.31 6.88 9.97
N ASN A 110 -9.21 7.82 10.93
CA ASN A 110 -8.02 8.26 11.67
C ASN A 110 -7.12 7.19 12.36
N VAL A 111 -7.39 5.90 12.18
CA VAL A 111 -6.67 4.77 12.75
C VAL A 111 -5.28 4.55 12.12
N LEU A 112 -5.05 5.01 10.88
CA LEU A 112 -3.79 4.72 10.15
C LEU A 112 -2.76 5.88 10.13
N ARG A 113 -3.12 7.06 10.67
CA ARG A 113 -2.24 8.25 10.68
C ARG A 113 -0.92 8.02 11.42
N ARG A 114 -0.88 7.09 12.39
CA ARG A 114 0.35 6.69 13.11
C ARG A 114 1.22 5.67 12.40
N LYS A 115 0.69 4.89 11.43
CA LYS A 115 1.44 3.80 10.77
C LYS A 115 2.17 4.22 9.49
N ARG A 116 1.85 5.39 8.94
CA ARG A 116 2.50 5.95 7.73
C ARG A 116 3.92 6.49 7.97
N SER A 117 4.26 6.91 9.19
CA SER A 117 5.47 7.73 9.43
C SER A 117 6.74 6.95 9.79
N THR A 118 6.66 5.74 10.34
CA THR A 118 7.86 5.05 10.87
C THR A 118 8.43 3.95 9.98
N ASN A 119 7.82 3.63 8.85
CA ASN A 119 8.28 2.52 8.00
C ASN A 119 8.39 2.85 6.50
N TYR A 120 8.19 4.11 6.10
CA TYR A 120 8.37 4.52 4.70
C TYR A 120 9.86 4.62 4.29
N ILE A 121 10.79 4.70 5.26
CA ILE A 121 12.23 4.89 4.99
C ILE A 121 13.02 3.57 4.91
N ASP A 122 12.41 2.39 5.12
CA ASP A 122 13.16 1.11 5.01
C ASP A 122 12.43 -0.03 4.26
N ASN A 123 11.14 0.14 3.88
CA ASN A 123 10.35 -0.91 3.24
C ASN A 123 10.34 -0.88 1.69
N LYS A 124 11.42 -0.41 1.04
CA LYS A 124 11.61 -0.72 -0.40
C LYS A 124 11.78 -2.23 -0.67
N LYS A 125 11.87 -3.08 0.36
CA LYS A 125 12.22 -4.51 0.25
C LYS A 125 11.10 -5.52 0.58
N LYS A 126 9.85 -5.12 0.82
CA LYS A 126 8.76 -6.07 1.14
C LYS A 126 7.51 -5.98 0.25
N TYR A 127 7.63 -5.40 -0.93
CA TYR A 127 6.68 -5.65 -2.00
C TYR A 127 7.07 -6.98 -2.66
N VAL A 128 6.34 -8.05 -2.35
CA VAL A 128 6.44 -9.25 -3.18
C VAL A 128 5.63 -8.97 -4.44
N ARG A 129 6.33 -8.55 -5.50
CA ARG A 129 5.81 -8.61 -6.87
C ARG A 129 5.67 -10.10 -7.19
N VAL A 130 4.44 -10.62 -7.10
CA VAL A 130 4.10 -11.97 -7.59
C VAL A 130 3.73 -11.85 -9.04
#